data_AF-A0A495VEE2-F1
#
_entry.id   AF-A0A495VEE2-F1
#
_cell.length_a   1.000
_cell.length_b   1.000
_cell.length_c   1.000
_cell.angle_alpha   90.00
_cell.angle_beta   90.00
_cell.angle_gamma   90.00
#
_symmetry.space_group_name_H-M   'P 1'
#
loop_
_entity.id
_entity.type
_entity.pdbx_description
1 polymer ?
#
loop_
_entity_poly.entity_id
_entity_poly.type
_entity_poly.pdbx_seq_one_letter_code
_entity_poly.pdbx_strand_id
1 'polypeptide(L)'
;MMFPSVQAILSEHLAELELEHAEMMRRVAKLRANAPTNEFCGAKTRAGTPCKRRDIYPSGRCRLHGGLSTGPKTEAGREQSRINGRKGGRPKRNPSP
;
A
#
# COMPACT_ATOMS: atom_id res chain seq x y z
N MET A 1 24.47 18.61 45.11
CA MET A 1 23.97 18.14 43.79
C MET A 1 22.86 17.15 44.07
N MET A 2 21.61 17.43 43.66
CA MET A 2 20.49 16.50 43.85
C MET A 2 20.52 15.49 42.70
N PHE A 3 20.78 14.22 43.02
CA PHE A 3 20.61 13.13 42.05
C PHE A 3 19.12 12.76 41.99
N PRO A 4 18.57 12.49 40.80
CA PRO A 4 17.21 12.00 40.69
C PRO A 4 17.04 10.71 41.49
N SER A 5 15.88 10.53 42.11
CA SER A 5 15.58 9.30 42.83
C SER A 5 15.52 8.13 41.87
N VAL A 6 15.87 6.93 42.34
CA VAL A 6 15.77 5.68 41.55
C VAL A 6 14.35 5.52 40.98
N GLN A 7 13.33 5.94 41.74
CA GLN A 7 11.93 5.94 41.29
C GLN A 7 11.69 6.86 40.09
N ALA A 8 12.26 8.07 40.09
CA ALA A 8 12.12 9.02 38.97
C ALA A 8 12.78 8.47 37.71
N ILE A 9 14.00 7.92 37.83
CA ILE A 9 14.74 7.30 36.72
C ILE A 9 13.92 6.13 36.12
N LEU A 10 13.39 5.24 36.98
CA LEU A 10 12.54 4.12 36.55
C LEU A 10 11.28 4.60 35.83
N SER A 11 10.60 5.64 36.35
CA SER A 11 9.38 6.15 35.71
C SER A 11 9.64 6.78 34.34
N GLU A 12 10.76 7.47 34.16
CA GLU A 12 11.17 8.03 32.87
C GLU A 12 11.48 6.91 31.86
N HIS A 13 12.25 5.90 32.27
CA HIS A 13 12.56 4.76 31.41
C HIS A 13 11.32 3.95 31.02
N LEU A 14 10.36 3.78 31.93
CA LEU A 14 9.09 3.13 31.62
C LEU A 14 8.28 3.94 30.59
N ALA A 15 8.21 5.26 30.73
CA ALA A 15 7.54 6.12 29.77
C ALA A 15 8.22 6.07 28.38
N GLU A 16 9.55 6.07 28.33
CA GLU A 16 10.32 5.88 27.08
C GLU A 16 10.02 4.53 26.43
N LEU A 17 10.02 3.44 27.22
CA LEU A 17 9.68 2.10 26.72
C LEU A 17 8.24 2.02 26.19
N GLU A 18 7.28 2.67 26.86
CA GLU A 18 5.90 2.74 26.39
C GLU A 18 5.77 3.50 25.07
N LEU A 19 6.51 4.61 24.92
CA LEU A 19 6.56 5.37 23.67
C LEU A 19 7.16 4.55 22.53
N GLU A 20 8.29 3.88 22.78
CA GLU A 20 8.94 2.98 21.80
C GLU A 20 8.01 1.82 21.41
N HIS A 21 7.32 1.20 22.37
CA HIS A 21 6.33 0.17 22.09
C HIS A 21 5.17 0.72 21.25
N ALA A 22 4.66 1.91 21.55
CA ALA A 22 3.61 2.54 20.77
C ALA A 22 4.07 2.84 19.33
N GLU A 23 5.31 3.31 19.15
CA GLU A 23 5.91 3.48 17.84
C GLU A 23 6.08 2.17 17.07
N MET A 24 6.58 1.13 17.74
CA MET A 24 6.68 -0.20 17.16
C MET A 24 5.31 -0.69 16.68
N MET A 25 4.28 -0.55 17.50
CA MET A 25 2.91 -0.96 17.14
C MET A 25 2.35 -0.13 15.98
N ARG A 26 2.65 1.18 15.91
CA ARG A 26 2.32 2.02 14.75
C ARG A 26 2.99 1.51 13.47
N ARG A 27 4.27 1.11 13.53
CA ARG A 27 5.01 0.54 12.38
C ARG A 27 4.38 -0.79 11.93
N VAL A 28 4.07 -1.69 12.86
CA VAL A 28 3.40 -2.98 12.56
C VAL A 28 2.03 -2.76 11.91
N ALA A 29 1.22 -1.85 12.44
CA ALA A 29 -0.09 -1.52 11.86
C ALA A 29 0.03 -1.03 10.42
N LYS A 30 1.02 -0.16 10.14
CA LYS A 30 1.30 0.34 8.78
C LYS A 30 1.71 -0.78 7.81
N LEU A 31 2.52 -1.74 8.26
CA LEU A 31 2.90 -2.89 7.42
C LEU A 31 1.69 -3.77 7.09
N ARG A 32 0.84 -4.07 8.08
CA ARG A 32 -0.39 -4.84 7.89
C ARG A 32 -1.37 -4.16 6.93
N ALA A 33 -1.55 -2.84 7.05
CA ALA A 33 -2.41 -2.07 6.15
C ALA A 33 -1.93 -2.08 4.68
N ASN A 34 -0.64 -2.33 4.45
CA ASN A 34 -0.06 -2.45 3.11
C ASN A 34 0.06 -3.90 2.62
N ALA A 35 -0.37 -4.90 3.40
CA ALA A 35 -0.31 -6.28 2.97
C ALA A 35 -1.30 -6.54 1.81
N PRO A 36 -0.92 -7.31 0.80
CA PRO A 36 -1.84 -7.69 -0.27
C PRO A 36 -2.97 -8.56 0.30
N THR A 37 -4.21 -8.23 -0.05
CA THR A 37 -5.40 -8.96 0.42
C THR A 37 -5.77 -10.17 -0.45
N ASN A 38 -5.23 -10.25 -1.67
CA ASN A 38 -5.49 -11.34 -2.62
C ASN A 38 -4.24 -12.22 -2.82
N GLU A 39 -4.46 -13.52 -2.97
CA GLU A 39 -3.40 -14.49 -3.32
C GLU A 39 -2.90 -14.35 -4.76
N PHE A 40 -3.77 -13.86 -5.67
CA PHE A 40 -3.49 -13.70 -7.08
C PHE A 40 -3.91 -12.33 -7.62
N CYS A 41 -3.26 -11.88 -8.68
CA CYS A 41 -3.49 -10.56 -9.23
C CYS A 41 -4.90 -10.40 -9.81
N GLY A 42 -5.43 -11.43 -10.47
CA GLY A 42 -6.80 -11.45 -11.00
C GLY A 42 -7.11 -10.42 -12.09
N ALA A 43 -6.14 -9.61 -12.55
CA ALA A 43 -6.37 -8.65 -13.62
C ALA A 43 -6.59 -9.37 -14.96
N LYS A 44 -7.43 -8.81 -15.83
CA LYS A 44 -7.68 -9.38 -17.16
C LYS A 44 -6.43 -9.21 -18.03
N THR A 45 -5.88 -10.33 -18.48
CA THR A 45 -4.73 -10.32 -19.39
C THR A 45 -5.16 -9.97 -20.81
N ARG A 46 -4.19 -9.76 -21.70
CA ARG A 46 -4.44 -9.54 -23.13
C ARG A 46 -5.16 -10.71 -23.79
N ALA A 47 -4.98 -11.94 -23.31
CA ALA A 47 -5.67 -13.14 -23.77
C ALA A 47 -7.10 -13.28 -23.22
N GLY A 48 -7.54 -12.34 -22.39
CA GLY A 48 -8.89 -12.33 -21.82
C GLY A 48 -9.06 -13.16 -20.54
N THR A 49 -8.05 -13.94 -20.15
CA THR A 49 -8.04 -14.75 -18.93
C THR A 49 -7.53 -13.96 -17.70
N PRO A 50 -7.88 -14.36 -16.46
CA PRO A 50 -7.40 -13.70 -15.25
C PRO A 50 -5.90 -13.97 -15.01
N CYS A 51 -5.20 -12.96 -14.50
CA CYS A 51 -3.78 -13.06 -14.18
C CYS A 51 -3.53 -13.97 -12.96
N LYS A 52 -2.74 -15.02 -13.16
CA LYS A 52 -2.40 -16.06 -12.16
C LYS A 52 -1.13 -15.77 -11.36
N ARG A 53 -0.57 -14.56 -11.49
CA ARG A 53 0.64 -14.14 -10.75
C ARG A 53 0.34 -13.98 -9.27
N ARG A 54 1.33 -14.32 -8.42
CA ARG A 54 1.29 -14.25 -6.95
C ARG A 54 2.14 -13.11 -6.37
N ASP A 55 2.95 -12.45 -7.19
CA ASP A 55 3.71 -11.25 -6.82
C ASP A 55 2.75 -10.05 -6.67
N ILE A 56 2.02 -10.00 -5.55
CA ILE A 56 0.99 -8.98 -5.29
C ILE A 56 1.53 -7.88 -4.38
N TYR A 57 1.28 -6.65 -4.78
CA TYR A 57 1.67 -5.44 -4.08
C TYR A 57 0.48 -4.86 -3.28
N PRO A 58 0.68 -3.83 -2.44
CA PRO A 58 -0.40 -3.25 -1.62
C PRO A 58 -1.65 -2.82 -2.39
N SER A 59 -1.52 -2.51 -3.68
CA SER A 59 -2.63 -2.20 -4.58
C SER A 59 -3.50 -3.41 -4.97
N GLY A 60 -3.15 -4.62 -4.53
CA GLY A 60 -3.85 -5.87 -4.88
C GLY A 60 -3.54 -6.40 -6.29
N ARG A 61 -2.57 -5.79 -7.00
CA ARG A 61 -2.17 -6.18 -8.37
C ARG A 61 -0.69 -6.53 -8.44
N CYS A 62 -0.31 -7.26 -9.48
CA CYS A 62 1.09 -7.59 -9.75
C CYS A 62 1.82 -6.47 -10.47
N ARG A 63 3.15 -6.57 -10.55
CA ARG A 63 4.02 -5.56 -11.19
C ARG A 63 3.56 -5.17 -12.59
N LEU A 64 3.05 -6.14 -13.38
CA LEU A 64 2.62 -5.91 -14.76
C LEU A 64 1.24 -5.24 -14.88
N HIS A 65 0.43 -5.30 -13.83
CA HIS A 65 -0.94 -4.77 -13.82
C HIS A 65 -1.09 -3.62 -12.82
N GLY A 66 -0.03 -2.83 -12.63
CA GLY A 66 -0.06 -1.63 -11.80
C GLY A 66 0.24 -1.87 -10.32
N GLY A 67 0.77 -3.03 -9.94
CA GLY A 67 1.13 -3.36 -8.56
C GLY A 67 2.01 -2.31 -7.88
N LEU A 68 3.04 -1.86 -8.60
CA LEU A 68 3.99 -0.81 -8.16
C LEU A 68 3.50 0.62 -8.43
N SER A 69 2.31 0.80 -9.02
CA SER A 69 1.79 2.13 -9.31
C SER A 69 1.39 2.81 -8.00
N THR A 70 1.87 4.04 -7.80
CA THR A 70 1.46 4.89 -6.68
C THR A 70 0.22 5.73 -7.01
N GLY A 71 -0.27 5.65 -8.25
CA GLY A 71 -1.35 6.50 -8.75
C GLY A 71 -0.98 8.00 -8.81
N PRO A 72 -1.90 8.84 -9.30
CA PRO A 72 -1.71 10.28 -9.29
C PRO A 72 -1.78 10.85 -7.87
N LYS A 73 -0.70 11.53 -7.46
CA LYS A 73 -0.59 12.15 -6.13
C LYS A 73 -1.25 13.54 -6.04
N THR A 74 -1.32 14.25 -7.16
CA THR A 74 -1.87 15.60 -7.25
C THR A 74 -3.34 15.58 -7.67
N GLU A 75 -4.09 16.61 -7.28
CA GLU A 75 -5.48 16.78 -7.69
C GLU A 75 -5.62 16.88 -9.22
N ALA A 76 -4.79 17.71 -9.86
CA ALA A 76 -4.73 17.80 -11.32
C ALA A 76 -4.46 16.42 -11.98
N GLY A 77 -3.57 15.61 -11.40
CA GLY A 77 -3.29 14.26 -11.92
C GLY A 77 -4.46 13.29 -11.77
N ARG A 78 -5.23 13.40 -10.68
CA ARG A 78 -6.46 12.62 -10.45
C ARG A 78 -7.53 13.03 -11.46
N GLU A 79 -7.69 14.32 -11.67
CA GLU A 79 -8.63 14.87 -12.63
C GLU A 79 -8.30 14.45 -14.07
N GLN A 80 -7.03 14.52 -14.47
CA GLN A 80 -6.60 14.02 -15.78
C GLN A 80 -6.85 12.51 -15.93
N SER A 81 -6.59 11.72 -14.89
CA SER A 81 -6.89 10.29 -14.90
C SER A 81 -8.39 10.03 -15.09
N ARG A 82 -9.25 10.83 -14.44
CA ARG A 82 -10.71 10.77 -14.58
C ARG A 82 -11.16 11.12 -16.00
N ILE A 83 -10.60 12.18 -16.58
CA ILE A 83 -10.87 12.59 -17.97
C ILE A 83 -10.46 11.47 -18.94
N ASN A 84 -9.28 10.89 -18.77
CA ASN A 84 -8.80 9.79 -19.60
C ASN A 84 -9.72 8.56 -19.54
N GLY A 85 -10.25 8.24 -18.35
CA GLY A 85 -11.26 7.19 -18.19
C GLY A 85 -12.55 7.48 -18.96
N ARG A 86 -13.04 8.73 -18.95
CA ARG A 86 -14.23 9.15 -19.70
C ARG A 86 -14.05 9.08 -21.23
N LYS A 87 -12.84 9.28 -21.73
CA LYS A 87 -12.52 9.21 -23.17
C LYS A 87 -12.54 7.78 -23.74
N GLY A 88 -12.85 6.76 -22.93
CA GLY A 88 -13.03 5.38 -23.39
C GLY A 88 -11.75 4.56 -23.54
N GLY A 89 -10.59 5.14 -23.22
CA GLY A 89 -9.30 4.44 -23.24
C GLY A 89 -8.94 3.87 -24.62
N ARG A 90 -8.07 2.86 -24.65
CA ARG A 90 -7.69 2.17 -25.89
C ARG A 90 -8.87 1.31 -26.38
N PRO A 91 -9.25 1.37 -27.67
CA PRO A 91 -10.30 0.53 -28.22
C PRO A 91 -10.00 -0.96 -27.96
N LYS A 92 -11.03 -1.72 -27.58
CA LYS A 92 -10.92 -3.18 -27.43
C LYS A 92 -10.61 -3.76 -28.81
N ARG A 93 -9.50 -4.50 -28.93
CA ARG A 93 -9.24 -5.28 -30.14
C ARG A 93 -10.24 -6.43 -30.17
N ASN A 94 -10.86 -6.67 -31.32
CA ASN A 94 -11.65 -7.88 -31.53
C ASN A 94 -10.72 -9.09 -31.28
N PRO A 95 -11.19 -10.15 -30.60
CA PRO A 95 -10.42 -11.38 -30.52
C PRO A 95 -10.17 -11.88 -31.95
N SER A 96 -8.96 -12.37 -32.22
CA SER A 96 -8.67 -13.06 -33.48
C SER A 96 -9.66 -14.22 -33.66
N PRO A 97 -10.15 -14.49 -34.88
CA PRO A 97 -11.03 -15.62 -35.15
C PRO A 97 -10.38 -16.95 -34.78
#